data_AF-A0A357UZ89-F1
#
_entry.id   AF-A0A357UZ89-F1
#
_cell.length_a   1.000
_cell.length_b   1.000
_cell.length_c   1.000
_cell.angle_alpha   90.00
_cell.angle_beta   90.00
_cell.angle_gamma   90.00
#
_symmetry.space_group_name_H-M   'P 1'
#
loop_
_entity.id
_entity.type
_entity.pdbx_description
1 polymer ?
#
loop_
_entity_poly.entity_id
_entity_poly.type
_entity_poly.pdbx_seq_one_letter_code
_entity_poly.pdbx_strand_id
1 'polypeptide(L)'
;MPRFNANITMLFQEVDFMDRFQAAAKAGFKGVEYLFPYDYKAADLVDALKSNGLTQVLHNLPAGDWAKGERGLASLPDRKSEFQDSVGLAIEYATALGCPQVNCLAGIPSDGVAPEQAFETFVENL
;
A
#
# COMPACT_ATOMS: atom_id res chain seq x y z
N MET A 1 -0.24 -4.41 26.18
CA MET A 1 -0.91 -3.22 25.62
C MET A 1 -0.88 -3.28 24.10
N PRO A 2 -1.88 -2.71 23.39
CA PRO A 2 -1.84 -2.57 21.94
C PRO A 2 -0.61 -1.80 21.48
N ARG A 3 -0.09 -2.13 20.29
CA ARG A 3 0.94 -1.35 19.61
C ARG A 3 0.26 -0.53 18.52
N PHE A 4 0.40 0.79 18.59
CA PHE A 4 -0.16 1.71 17.60
C PHE A 4 0.89 2.08 16.57
N ASN A 5 0.47 2.19 15.31
CA ASN A 5 1.24 2.76 14.22
C ASN A 5 0.52 4.00 13.68
N ALA A 6 1.29 4.94 13.12
CA ALA A 6 0.72 6.11 12.48
C ALA A 6 0.42 5.80 11.01
N ASN A 7 -0.83 6.00 10.59
CA ASN A 7 -1.14 6.06 9.17
C ASN A 7 -0.75 7.43 8.62
N ILE A 8 0.43 7.53 8.01
CA ILE A 8 1.00 8.81 7.54
C ILE A 8 0.45 9.25 6.17
N THR A 9 -0.42 8.44 5.56
CA THR A 9 -1.29 8.92 4.49
C THR A 9 -2.43 9.79 5.03
N MET A 10 -2.82 9.64 6.30
CA MET A 10 -3.91 10.41 6.91
C MET A 10 -3.42 11.44 7.93
N LEU A 11 -2.38 11.09 8.70
CA LEU A 11 -1.79 11.94 9.72
C LEU A 11 -0.60 12.75 9.17
N PHE A 12 -0.25 13.83 9.87
CA PHE A 12 0.90 14.69 9.57
C PHE A 12 0.82 15.34 8.18
N GLN A 13 -0.39 15.69 7.74
CA GLN A 13 -0.65 16.33 6.44
C GLN A 13 -0.15 17.79 6.37
N GLU A 14 0.29 18.34 7.50
CA GLU A 14 0.89 19.66 7.60
C GLU A 14 2.30 19.73 7.00
N VAL A 15 2.91 18.57 6.69
CA VAL A 15 4.23 18.45 6.06
C VAL A 15 4.23 17.49 4.86
N ASP A 16 5.26 17.59 4.03
CA ASP A 16 5.46 16.71 2.89
C ASP A 16 5.66 15.25 3.33
N PHE A 17 5.31 14.29 2.47
CA PHE A 17 5.23 12.87 2.82
C PHE A 17 6.50 12.33 3.50
N MET A 18 7.68 12.65 2.96
CA MET A 18 8.94 12.16 3.52
C MET A 18 9.25 12.73 4.92
N ASP A 19 8.76 13.94 5.23
CA ASP A 19 8.94 14.55 6.56
C ASP A 19 8.00 13.92 7.61
N ARG A 20 6.95 13.22 7.19
CA ARG A 20 5.97 12.58 8.08
C ARG A 20 6.57 11.43 8.88
N PHE A 21 7.60 10.76 8.35
CA PHE A 21 8.33 9.74 9.09
C PHE A 21 8.95 10.35 10.37
N GLN A 22 9.56 11.51 10.26
CA GLN A 22 10.12 12.21 11.42
C GLN A 22 9.02 12.71 12.35
N ALA A 23 7.93 13.25 11.81
CA ALA A 23 6.79 13.69 12.62
C ALA A 23 6.19 12.54 13.44
N ALA A 24 6.00 11.36 12.85
CA ALA A 24 5.51 10.17 13.52
C ALA A 24 6.45 9.70 14.64
N ALA A 25 7.75 9.65 14.39
CA ALA A 25 8.72 9.26 15.40
C ALA A 25 8.77 10.26 16.57
N LYS A 26 8.73 11.57 16.30
CA LYS A 26 8.66 12.64 17.31
C LYS A 26 7.39 12.55 18.16
N ALA A 27 6.27 12.13 17.57
CA ALA A 27 5.02 11.87 18.28
C ALA A 27 5.03 10.57 19.10
N GLY A 28 6.12 9.79 19.07
CA GLY A 28 6.31 8.59 19.88
C GLY A 28 5.90 7.29 19.21
N PHE A 29 5.44 7.32 17.95
CA PHE A 29 5.15 6.09 17.20
C PHE A 29 6.43 5.30 16.92
N LYS A 30 6.27 3.97 16.87
CA LYS A 30 7.34 3.02 16.51
C LYS A 30 7.10 2.31 15.19
N GLY A 31 5.90 2.47 14.64
CA GLY A 31 5.55 1.95 13.33
C GLY A 31 4.76 2.97 12.53
N VAL A 32 4.88 2.87 11.22
CA VAL A 32 4.10 3.65 10.27
C VAL A 32 3.42 2.72 9.25
N GLU A 33 2.29 3.17 8.74
CA GLU A 33 1.66 2.63 7.54
C GLU A 33 1.29 3.78 6.60
N TYR A 34 1.12 3.47 5.32
CA TYR A 34 0.65 4.39 4.30
C TYR A 34 0.08 3.59 3.12
N LEU A 35 -0.75 4.21 2.28
CA LEU A 35 -1.41 3.49 1.20
C LEU A 35 -0.42 3.02 0.13
N PHE A 36 0.33 3.92 -0.50
CA PHE A 36 1.12 3.61 -1.70
C PHE A 36 2.52 4.21 -1.63
N PRO A 37 3.60 3.39 -1.66
CA PRO A 37 4.97 3.90 -1.69
C PRO A 37 5.48 4.28 -3.09
N TYR A 38 4.76 3.93 -4.15
CA TYR A 38 5.33 3.73 -5.50
C TYR A 38 5.83 5.00 -6.21
N ASP A 39 5.50 6.19 -5.70
CA ASP A 39 6.04 7.46 -6.18
C ASP A 39 7.45 7.77 -5.62
N TYR A 40 7.93 6.95 -4.67
CA TYR A 40 9.21 7.12 -4.00
C TYR A 40 10.09 5.90 -4.24
N LYS A 41 11.40 6.10 -4.35
CA LYS A 41 12.34 4.97 -4.44
C LYS A 41 12.31 4.21 -3.12
N ALA A 42 12.30 2.87 -3.19
CA ALA A 42 12.34 2.02 -2.01
C ALA A 42 13.53 2.35 -1.08
N ALA A 43 14.70 2.68 -1.64
CA ALA A 43 15.88 3.07 -0.87
C ALA A 43 15.65 4.32 0.01
N ASP A 44 14.98 5.35 -0.53
CA ASP A 44 14.71 6.59 0.20
C ASP A 44 13.76 6.33 1.39
N LEU A 45 12.78 5.45 1.19
CA LEU A 45 11.85 5.00 2.24
C LEU A 45 12.57 4.17 3.32
N VAL A 46 13.47 3.27 2.93
CA VAL A 46 14.30 2.49 3.85
C VAL A 46 15.14 3.42 4.73
N ASP A 47 15.76 4.43 4.13
CA ASP A 47 16.57 5.39 4.87
C ASP A 47 15.73 6.26 5.81
N ALA A 48 14.52 6.66 5.39
CA ALA A 48 13.57 7.38 6.24
C ALA A 48 13.12 6.54 7.45
N LEU A 49 12.81 5.25 7.25
CA LEU A 49 12.46 4.32 8.33
C LEU A 49 13.62 4.15 9.33
N LYS A 50 14.83 3.87 8.82
CA LYS A 50 16.03 3.68 9.64
C LYS A 50 16.40 4.92 10.44
N SER A 51 16.43 6.08 9.79
CA SER A 51 16.83 7.35 10.41
C SER A 51 15.89 7.78 11.53
N ASN A 52 14.63 7.32 11.50
CA ASN A 52 13.61 7.62 12.49
C ASN A 52 13.30 6.46 13.45
N GLY A 53 13.98 5.32 13.31
CA GLY A 53 13.76 4.13 14.14
C GLY A 53 12.33 3.58 14.04
N LEU A 54 11.76 3.61 12.83
CA LEU A 54 10.39 3.19 12.54
C LEU A 54 10.35 1.84 11.83
N THR A 55 9.31 1.07 12.11
CA THR A 55 8.96 -0.15 11.37
C THR A 55 7.87 0.13 10.34
N GLN A 56 8.02 -0.38 9.12
CA GLN A 56 6.92 -0.42 8.15
C GLN A 56 5.91 -1.49 8.55
N VAL A 57 4.68 -1.09 8.90
CA VAL A 57 3.66 -2.01 9.39
C VAL A 57 2.76 -2.52 8.28
N LEU A 58 2.38 -1.65 7.33
CA LEU A 58 1.48 -1.99 6.22
C LEU A 58 1.68 -1.02 5.06
N HIS A 59 1.55 -1.52 3.83
CA HIS A 59 1.19 -0.73 2.67
C HIS A 59 0.27 -1.53 1.74
N ASN A 60 -0.32 -0.90 0.73
CA ASN A 60 -1.17 -1.58 -0.24
C ASN A 60 -0.37 -2.02 -1.46
N LEU A 61 -0.96 -2.91 -2.27
CA LEU A 61 -0.61 -3.11 -3.69
C LEU A 61 -0.93 -1.85 -4.52
N PRO A 62 -0.39 -1.72 -5.75
CA PRO A 62 -0.84 -0.70 -6.69
C PRO A 62 -2.36 -0.77 -6.90
N ALA A 63 -3.03 0.38 -6.90
CA ALA A 63 -4.49 0.47 -6.92
C ALA A 63 -5.09 0.80 -8.30
N GLY A 64 -4.27 0.78 -9.35
CA GLY A 64 -4.64 1.32 -10.66
C GLY A 64 -4.60 2.85 -10.71
N ASP A 65 -5.36 3.45 -11.61
CA ASP A 65 -5.52 4.89 -11.78
C ASP A 65 -6.44 5.47 -10.71
N TRP A 66 -5.85 5.77 -9.55
CA TRP A 66 -6.56 6.31 -8.40
C TRP A 66 -7.32 7.61 -8.71
N ALA A 67 -6.76 8.44 -9.60
CA ALA A 67 -7.34 9.72 -10.01
C ALA A 67 -8.59 9.55 -10.88
N LYS A 68 -8.67 8.47 -11.68
CA LYS A 68 -9.88 8.10 -12.42
C LYS A 68 -10.90 7.31 -11.60
N GLY A 69 -10.67 7.12 -10.30
CA GLY A 69 -11.61 6.46 -9.41
C GLY A 69 -11.36 4.97 -9.21
N GLU A 70 -10.27 4.41 -9.72
CA GLU A 70 -9.92 3.01 -9.50
C GLU A 70 -9.50 2.77 -8.05
N ARG A 71 -9.83 1.59 -7.52
CA ARG A 71 -9.65 1.25 -6.09
C ARG A 71 -9.14 -0.19 -5.92
N GLY A 72 -8.16 -0.58 -6.73
CA GLY A 72 -7.62 -1.93 -6.78
C GLY A 72 -7.99 -2.67 -8.06
N LEU A 73 -7.31 -3.80 -8.27
CA LEU A 73 -7.35 -4.57 -9.53
C LEU A 73 -7.77 -6.02 -9.33
N ALA A 74 -7.81 -6.51 -8.08
CA ALA A 74 -7.88 -7.94 -7.80
C ALA A 74 -9.18 -8.61 -8.28
N SER A 75 -10.28 -7.87 -8.41
CA SER A 75 -11.57 -8.37 -8.89
C SER A 75 -11.86 -8.05 -10.37
N LEU A 76 -10.87 -7.52 -11.12
CA LEU A 76 -11.03 -7.08 -12.51
C LEU A 76 -10.62 -8.19 -13.49
N PRO A 77 -11.58 -8.87 -14.17
CA PRO A 77 -11.27 -10.05 -14.99
C PRO A 77 -10.41 -9.74 -16.22
N ASP A 78 -10.51 -8.52 -16.74
CA ASP A 78 -9.78 -8.02 -17.90
C ASP A 78 -8.37 -7.50 -17.57
N ARG A 79 -8.02 -7.39 -16.28
CA ARG A 79 -6.74 -6.83 -15.80
C ARG A 79 -5.93 -7.77 -14.92
N LYS A 80 -6.17 -9.08 -15.01
CA LYS A 80 -5.41 -10.11 -14.26
C LYS A 80 -3.89 -10.02 -14.43
N SER A 81 -3.40 -9.77 -15.65
CA SER A 81 -1.96 -9.62 -15.90
C SER A 81 -1.37 -8.42 -15.18
N GLU A 82 -2.05 -7.29 -15.21
CA GLU A 82 -1.61 -6.08 -14.51
C GLU A 82 -1.63 -6.29 -12.99
N PHE A 83 -2.64 -6.99 -12.48
CA PHE A 83 -2.67 -7.40 -11.07
C PHE A 83 -1.43 -8.24 -10.70
N GLN A 84 -1.05 -9.23 -11.51
CA GLN A 84 0.14 -10.07 -11.26
C GLN A 84 1.44 -9.25 -11.23
N ASP A 85 1.61 -8.31 -12.16
CA ASP A 85 2.75 -7.39 -12.15
C ASP A 85 2.75 -6.52 -10.88
N SER A 86 1.56 -6.09 -10.44
CA SER A 86 1.37 -5.28 -9.23
C SER A 86 1.78 -6.03 -7.95
N VAL A 87 1.56 -7.35 -7.90
CA VAL A 87 2.02 -8.22 -6.81
C VAL A 87 3.54 -8.26 -6.76
N GLY A 88 4.20 -8.40 -7.91
CA GLY A 88 5.66 -8.37 -8.01
C GLY A 88 6.25 -7.08 -7.45
N LEU A 89 5.71 -5.93 -7.85
CA LEU A 89 6.14 -4.62 -7.35
C LEU A 89 5.87 -4.46 -5.84
N ALA A 90 4.72 -4.91 -5.35
CA ALA A 90 4.42 -4.86 -3.93
C ALA A 90 5.38 -5.72 -3.10
N ILE A 91 5.76 -6.91 -3.59
CA ILE A 91 6.74 -7.79 -2.93
C ILE A 91 8.13 -7.15 -2.90
N GLU A 92 8.54 -6.48 -3.98
CA GLU A 92 9.82 -5.77 -4.04
C GLU A 92 9.91 -4.72 -2.93
N TYR A 93 8.89 -3.87 -2.82
CA TYR A 93 8.82 -2.83 -1.79
C TYR A 93 8.69 -3.43 -0.38
N ALA A 94 7.81 -4.41 -0.19
CA ALA A 94 7.62 -5.05 1.10
C ALA A 94 8.94 -5.68 1.61
N THR A 95 9.68 -6.33 0.72
CA THR A 95 10.99 -6.93 1.02
C THR A 95 12.00 -5.86 1.41
N ALA A 96 12.13 -4.80 0.62
CA ALA A 96 13.07 -3.71 0.91
C ALA A 96 12.77 -3.01 2.24
N LEU A 97 11.49 -2.77 2.53
CA LEU A 97 11.01 -2.07 3.72
C LEU A 97 10.96 -2.97 4.97
N GLY A 98 11.18 -4.28 4.83
CA GLY A 98 10.98 -5.26 5.90
C GLY A 98 9.52 -5.31 6.37
N CYS A 99 8.57 -5.06 5.46
CA CYS A 99 7.14 -5.08 5.74
C CYS A 99 6.59 -6.51 5.53
N PRO A 100 6.13 -7.20 6.59
CA PRO A 100 5.72 -8.60 6.47
C PRO A 100 4.32 -8.79 5.88
N GLN A 101 3.59 -7.71 5.61
CA GLN A 101 2.20 -7.76 5.20
C GLN A 101 1.85 -6.59 4.28
N VAL A 102 1.01 -6.87 3.30
CA VAL A 102 0.48 -5.89 2.35
C VAL A 102 -1.03 -6.05 2.22
N ASN A 103 -1.72 -4.97 1.91
CA ASN A 103 -3.16 -4.97 1.68
C ASN A 103 -3.48 -5.01 0.17
N CYS A 104 -4.28 -5.99 -0.22
CA CYS A 104 -4.76 -6.15 -1.58
C CYS A 104 -6.16 -5.51 -1.71
N LEU A 105 -6.23 -4.33 -2.34
CA LEU A 105 -7.53 -3.73 -2.62
C LEU A 105 -8.26 -4.52 -3.72
N ALA A 106 -9.51 -4.87 -3.43
CA ALA A 106 -10.31 -5.71 -4.32
C ALA A 106 -10.58 -5.08 -5.69
N GLY A 107 -10.69 -3.76 -5.79
CA GLY A 107 -11.15 -3.10 -7.02
C GLY A 107 -12.66 -2.96 -7.10
N ILE A 108 -13.11 -2.07 -7.99
CA ILE A 108 -14.52 -1.87 -8.32
C ILE A 108 -14.75 -2.53 -9.68
N PRO A 109 -15.53 -3.62 -9.76
CA PRO A 109 -15.80 -4.30 -11.03
C PRO A 109 -16.40 -3.34 -12.06
N SER A 110 -15.97 -3.48 -13.32
CA SER A 110 -16.52 -2.70 -14.43
C SER A 110 -18.00 -3.00 -14.65
N ASP A 111 -18.71 -2.05 -15.26
CA ASP A 111 -20.11 -2.22 -15.64
C ASP A 111 -20.29 -3.50 -16.48
N GLY A 112 -21.25 -4.33 -16.08
CA GLY A 112 -21.58 -5.59 -16.76
C GLY A 112 -20.80 -6.82 -16.28
N VAL A 113 -19.80 -6.67 -15.40
CA VAL A 113 -19.17 -7.82 -14.73
C VAL A 113 -20.12 -8.36 -13.66
N ALA A 114 -20.46 -9.65 -13.76
CA ALA A 114 -21.31 -10.31 -12.75
C ALA A 114 -20.56 -10.41 -11.40
N PRO A 115 -21.25 -10.25 -10.25
CA PRO A 115 -20.62 -10.36 -8.93
C PRO A 115 -19.87 -11.67 -8.72
N GLU A 116 -20.38 -12.78 -9.24
CA GLU A 116 -19.76 -14.10 -9.17
C GLU A 116 -18.43 -14.13 -9.93
N GLN A 117 -18.39 -13.56 -11.14
CA GLN A 117 -17.18 -13.47 -11.95
C GLN A 117 -16.10 -12.58 -11.30
N ALA A 118 -16.52 -11.47 -10.69
CA ALA A 118 -15.62 -10.59 -9.94
C ALA A 118 -15.04 -11.31 -8.71
N PHE A 119 -15.86 -12.08 -8.00
CA PHE A 119 -15.42 -12.87 -6.86
C PHE A 119 -14.48 -14.00 -7.25
N GLU A 120 -14.80 -14.77 -8.31
CA GLU A 120 -13.92 -15.81 -8.86
C GLU A 120 -12.57 -15.22 -9.26
N THR A 121 -12.57 -14.08 -9.95
CA THR A 121 -11.35 -13.36 -10.32
C THR A 121 -10.54 -12.94 -9.09
N PHE A 122 -11.21 -12.43 -8.05
CA PHE A 122 -10.56 -12.05 -6.80
C PHE A 122 -9.90 -13.24 -6.10
N VAL A 123 -10.58 -14.38 -6.04
CA VAL A 123 -10.03 -15.61 -5.44
C VAL A 123 -8.86 -16.16 -6.24
N GLU A 124 -8.94 -16.18 -7.57
CA GLU A 124 -7.84 -16.66 -8.43
C GLU A 124 -6.58 -15.80 -8.35
N ASN A 125 -6.73 -14.53 -8.01
CA ASN A 125 -5.63 -13.58 -7.90
C ASN A 125 -4.91 -13.66 -6.54
N LEU A 126 -5.50 -14.26 -5.51
CA LEU A 126 -4.90 -14.39 -4.16
C LEU A 126 -4.21 -15.75 -3.95
#